data_AF-A0A953M7M3-F1
#
_entry.id   AF-A0A953M7M3-F1
#
_cell.length_a   1.000
_cell.length_b   1.000
_cell.length_c   1.000
_cell.angle_alpha   90.00
_cell.angle_beta   90.00
_cell.angle_gamma   90.00
#
_symmetry.space_group_name_H-M   'P 1'
#
loop_
_entity.id
_entity.type
_entity.pdbx_description
1 polymer ?
#
loop_
_entity_poly.entity_id
_entity_poly.type
_entity_poly.pdbx_seq_one_letter_code
_entity_poly.pdbx_strand_id
1 'polypeptide(L)'
;TDAGGSATDIGDNALVFTLISDINNDGTAVGTARIHAGPVEWRGYIRLDGDWLDIGGFGGGRTDARAINNLGVVTGNSRFTPTQSFGFRWSTDTFEMEMLFPPFGMSNAVGRDINDLGTVVGSASQSGNSTAVYWPAGSPYGINLNNHLPPDSGWTRLTSIIAIDQCGVVVGQGIREDRPGYFSGFMMVLPDHDQDADGLPDCWEAVGIDTNNDGTIDLDLPAMGANPMRKDLFVEIDAMTGRAPAANVLSRVATAFAGAPVANPNGSTGVTLHAMVDETDLPLTEYPNSFADFDNNKADHFGTPAERADANSAHILAARKLAFRYCIFANTYDNSSSSGLA
;
A
#
# COMPACT_ATOMS: atom_id res chain seq x y z
N THR A 1 -23.71 -21.52 20.73
CA THR A 1 -23.86 -20.83 22.03
C THR A 1 -23.18 -19.50 21.89
N ASP A 2 -23.94 -18.48 21.53
CA ASP A 2 -23.45 -17.12 21.32
C ASP A 2 -23.04 -16.54 22.67
N ALA A 3 -21.74 -16.60 22.97
CA ALA A 3 -21.15 -15.67 23.91
C ALA A 3 -21.12 -14.31 23.21
N GLY A 4 -22.22 -13.57 23.32
CA GLY A 4 -22.29 -12.20 22.81
C GLY A 4 -21.14 -11.38 23.36
N GLY A 5 -20.40 -10.69 22.48
CA GLY A 5 -19.26 -9.87 22.86
C GLY A 5 -19.68 -8.80 23.85
N SER A 6 -19.26 -8.94 25.11
CA SER A 6 -19.40 -7.88 26.11
C SER A 6 -18.22 -6.92 25.97
N ALA A 7 -18.50 -5.63 25.80
CA ALA A 7 -17.47 -4.60 25.91
C ALA A 7 -16.88 -4.62 27.33
N THR A 8 -15.57 -4.82 27.42
CA THR A 8 -14.82 -4.77 28.68
C THR A 8 -14.11 -3.43 28.75
N ASP A 9 -14.26 -2.71 29.86
CA ASP A 9 -13.47 -1.51 30.12
C ASP A 9 -12.00 -1.93 30.31
N ILE A 10 -11.13 -1.39 29.46
CA ILE A 10 -9.68 -1.64 29.50
C ILE A 10 -8.91 -0.48 30.12
N GLY A 11 -9.60 0.56 30.62
CA GLY A 11 -8.99 1.72 31.26
C GLY A 11 -8.54 1.45 32.71
N ASP A 12 -7.58 2.24 33.18
CA ASP A 12 -7.28 2.39 34.60
C ASP A 12 -8.19 3.47 35.19
N ASN A 13 -8.73 3.27 36.40
CA ASN A 13 -9.53 4.27 37.14
C ASN A 13 -8.82 5.63 37.29
N ALA A 14 -7.49 5.67 37.17
CA ALA A 14 -6.71 6.90 37.19
C ALA A 14 -6.70 7.67 35.85
N LEU A 15 -6.92 6.99 34.72
CA LEU A 15 -6.81 7.56 33.37
C LEU A 15 -8.18 7.77 32.72
N VAL A 16 -8.29 8.86 31.96
CA VAL A 16 -9.46 9.17 31.13
C VAL A 16 -9.00 9.26 29.68
N PHE A 17 -9.31 8.24 28.89
CA PHE A 17 -8.97 8.17 27.48
C PHE A 17 -9.87 9.10 26.65
N THR A 18 -9.29 9.80 25.68
CA THR A 18 -10.06 10.34 24.55
C THR A 18 -10.44 9.24 23.58
N LEU A 19 -9.52 8.30 23.38
CA LEU A 19 -9.57 7.27 22.35
C LEU A 19 -8.52 6.21 22.70
N ILE A 20 -8.89 4.94 22.53
CA ILE A 20 -7.95 3.84 22.27
C ILE A 20 -7.77 3.82 20.76
N SER A 21 -6.58 4.19 20.30
CA SER A 21 -6.37 4.56 18.90
C SER A 21 -6.12 3.35 18.02
N ASP A 22 -5.43 2.34 18.55
CA ASP A 22 -5.00 1.19 17.76
C ASP A 22 -4.62 -0.02 18.64
N ILE A 23 -4.52 -1.20 18.03
CA ILE A 23 -4.13 -2.47 18.67
C ILE A 23 -3.36 -3.35 17.67
N ASN A 24 -2.28 -3.99 18.11
CA ASN A 24 -1.54 -4.95 17.29
C ASN A 24 -2.03 -6.40 17.46
N ASN A 25 -1.45 -7.34 16.71
CA ASN A 25 -1.85 -8.75 16.73
C ASN A 25 -1.57 -9.47 18.08
N ASP A 26 -0.67 -8.93 18.91
CA ASP A 26 -0.41 -9.43 20.26
C ASP A 26 -1.44 -8.93 21.30
N GLY A 27 -2.38 -8.09 20.86
CA GLY A 27 -3.36 -7.45 21.74
C GLY A 27 -2.82 -6.24 22.51
N THR A 28 -1.64 -5.74 22.14
CA THR A 28 -1.05 -4.53 22.72
C THR A 28 -1.77 -3.32 22.15
N ALA A 29 -2.48 -2.59 23.02
CA ALA A 29 -3.27 -1.42 22.63
C ALA A 29 -2.53 -0.12 22.91
N VAL A 30 -2.78 0.91 22.10
CA VAL A 30 -2.30 2.28 22.32
C VAL A 30 -3.45 3.26 22.37
N GLY A 31 -3.27 4.36 23.09
CA GLY A 31 -4.31 5.37 23.22
C GLY A 31 -3.78 6.69 23.73
N THR A 32 -4.67 7.68 23.76
CA THR A 32 -4.38 9.00 24.32
C THR A 32 -5.30 9.25 25.51
N ALA A 33 -4.72 9.62 26.65
CA ALA A 33 -5.44 9.85 27.89
C ALA A 33 -4.87 11.01 28.69
N ARG A 34 -5.62 11.42 29.72
CA ARG A 34 -5.14 12.29 30.79
C ARG A 34 -5.43 11.65 32.14
N ILE A 35 -4.73 12.09 33.17
CA ILE A 35 -5.01 11.68 34.55
C ILE A 35 -6.33 12.35 35.01
N HIS A 36 -7.30 11.57 35.50
CA HIS A 36 -8.66 12.05 35.84
C HIS A 36 -8.64 13.23 36.82
N ALA A 37 -7.85 13.12 37.89
CA ALA A 37 -7.68 14.13 38.93
C ALA A 37 -6.37 14.94 38.78
N GLY A 38 -5.78 14.95 37.58
CA GLY A 38 -4.48 15.55 37.31
C GLY A 38 -4.55 16.83 36.46
N PRO A 39 -3.38 17.36 36.03
CA PRO A 39 -3.32 18.48 35.10
C PRO A 39 -3.97 18.13 33.75
N VAL A 40 -4.39 19.15 33.00
CA VAL A 40 -4.97 18.98 31.65
C VAL A 40 -3.84 18.76 30.62
N GLU A 41 -3.15 17.64 30.78
CA GLU A 41 -2.10 17.17 29.88
C GLU A 41 -2.54 15.85 29.25
N TRP A 42 -2.54 15.82 27.90
CA TRP A 42 -2.86 14.61 27.14
C TRP A 42 -1.57 13.88 26.82
N ARG A 43 -1.52 12.59 27.16
CA ARG A 43 -0.34 11.75 27.03
C ARG A 43 -0.69 10.52 26.21
N GLY A 44 0.30 10.01 25.47
CA GLY A 44 0.20 8.74 24.79
C GLY A 44 0.45 7.62 25.80
N TYR A 45 -0.32 6.54 25.70
CA TYR A 45 -0.13 5.37 26.52
C TYR A 45 -0.11 4.11 25.65
N ILE A 46 0.67 3.13 26.08
CA ILE A 46 0.70 1.77 25.56
C ILE A 46 0.33 0.80 26.67
N ARG A 47 -0.42 -0.25 26.36
CA ARG A 47 -0.87 -1.25 27.33
C ARG A 47 0.05 -2.46 27.33
N LEU A 48 0.88 -2.61 28.36
CA LEU A 48 1.83 -3.72 28.52
C LEU A 48 1.47 -4.51 29.77
N ASP A 49 1.39 -5.84 29.66
CA ASP A 49 1.05 -6.75 30.77
C ASP A 49 -0.24 -6.39 31.53
N GLY A 50 -1.17 -5.71 30.85
CA GLY A 50 -2.45 -5.26 31.42
C GLY A 50 -2.45 -3.84 31.96
N ASP A 51 -1.28 -3.22 32.14
CA ASP A 51 -1.10 -1.87 32.68
C ASP A 51 -0.81 -0.83 31.58
N TRP A 52 -1.20 0.42 31.83
CA TRP A 52 -0.96 1.54 30.90
C TRP A 52 0.33 2.29 31.25
N LEU A 53 1.28 2.27 30.32
CA LEU A 53 2.55 2.99 30.42
C LEU A 53 2.51 4.30 29.63
N ASP A 54 2.87 5.43 30.27
CA ASP A 54 3.07 6.73 29.57
C ASP A 54 4.32 6.62 28.69
N ILE A 55 4.15 6.80 27.37
CA ILE A 55 5.26 6.75 26.39
C ILE A 55 6.04 8.07 26.35
N GLY A 56 5.61 9.09 27.10
CA GLY A 56 6.26 10.39 27.22
C GLY A 56 5.88 11.36 26.10
N GLY A 57 6.77 12.31 25.84
CA GLY A 57 6.56 13.34 24.82
C GLY A 57 7.67 14.37 24.80
N PHE A 58 7.57 15.31 23.86
CA PHE A 58 8.59 16.33 23.62
C PHE A 58 8.46 17.59 24.50
N GLY A 59 7.71 17.51 25.61
CA GLY A 59 7.60 18.58 26.60
C GLY A 59 6.54 19.66 26.33
N GLY A 60 5.87 19.65 25.17
CA GLY A 60 4.84 20.64 24.79
C GLY A 60 3.42 20.36 25.30
N GLY A 61 3.27 19.45 26.27
CA GLY A 61 2.01 19.21 27.00
C GLY A 61 0.93 18.41 26.27
N ARG A 62 1.22 17.85 25.09
CA ARG A 62 0.34 16.88 24.42
C ARG A 62 1.12 15.86 23.59
N THR A 63 0.83 14.58 23.80
CA THR A 63 1.23 13.46 22.96
C THR A 63 -0.01 12.68 22.56
N ASP A 64 -0.20 12.48 21.26
CA ASP A 64 -1.26 11.64 20.70
C ASP A 64 -0.61 10.36 20.13
N ALA A 65 -0.83 9.20 20.77
CA ALA A 65 -0.46 7.89 20.23
C ALA A 65 -1.55 7.42 19.27
N ARG A 66 -1.19 7.13 18.01
CA ARG A 66 -2.15 6.88 16.93
C ARG A 66 -2.15 5.48 16.36
N ALA A 67 -0.99 4.87 16.20
CA ALA A 67 -0.87 3.55 15.61
C ALA A 67 0.27 2.76 16.25
N ILE A 68 0.20 1.44 16.19
CA ILE A 68 1.18 0.50 16.71
C ILE A 68 1.39 -0.66 15.73
N ASN A 69 2.63 -1.02 15.45
CA ASN A 69 2.93 -2.20 14.63
C ASN A 69 3.04 -3.49 15.48
N ASN A 70 3.18 -4.65 14.84
CA ASN A 70 3.29 -5.94 15.54
C ASN A 70 4.61 -6.12 16.31
N LEU A 71 5.59 -5.24 16.10
CA LEU A 71 6.84 -5.21 16.87
C LEU A 71 6.75 -4.28 18.09
N GLY A 72 5.56 -3.75 18.40
CA GLY A 72 5.36 -2.87 19.54
C GLY A 72 5.97 -1.48 19.36
N VAL A 73 6.18 -1.04 18.11
CA VAL A 73 6.60 0.32 17.79
C VAL A 73 5.37 1.20 17.60
N VAL A 74 5.27 2.27 18.38
CA VAL A 74 4.16 3.21 18.38
C VAL A 74 4.53 4.45 17.59
N THR A 75 3.60 4.92 16.76
CA THR A 75 3.70 6.23 16.09
C THR A 75 2.54 7.16 16.47
N GLY A 76 2.75 8.45 16.21
CA GLY A 76 1.80 9.48 16.57
C GLY A 76 2.37 10.88 16.35
N ASN A 77 1.95 11.84 17.18
CA ASN A 77 2.62 13.13 17.26
C ASN A 77 2.71 13.63 18.70
N SER A 78 3.78 14.36 19.00
CA SER A 78 3.94 15.04 20.28
C SER A 78 4.30 16.50 20.07
N ARG A 79 3.75 17.37 20.92
CA ARG A 79 4.07 18.79 20.91
C ARG A 79 5.47 19.01 21.47
N PHE A 80 6.29 19.73 20.72
CA PHE A 80 7.59 20.24 21.18
C PHE A 80 7.45 21.67 21.74
N THR A 81 6.57 22.47 21.13
CA THR A 81 6.15 23.78 21.65
C THR A 81 4.61 23.90 21.60
N PRO A 82 4.00 24.96 22.15
CA PRO A 82 2.55 25.14 22.07
C PRO A 82 1.97 25.16 20.63
N THR A 83 2.79 25.49 19.63
CA THR A 83 2.38 25.64 18.22
C THR A 83 3.07 24.66 17.27
N GLN A 84 4.01 23.85 17.77
CA GLN A 84 4.80 22.92 16.96
C GLN A 84 4.69 21.50 17.48
N SER A 85 4.42 20.57 16.57
CA SER A 85 4.39 19.14 16.84
C SER A 85 5.24 18.35 15.86
N PHE A 86 5.84 17.27 16.34
CA PHE A 86 6.61 16.33 15.53
C PHE A 86 5.96 14.96 15.60
N GLY A 87 6.12 14.18 14.53
CA GLY A 87 5.85 12.75 14.60
C GLY A 87 6.86 12.07 15.53
N PHE A 88 6.59 10.84 15.93
CA PHE A 88 7.54 10.06 16.70
C PHE A 88 7.51 8.58 16.32
N ARG A 89 8.59 7.86 16.64
CA ARG A 89 8.58 6.41 16.86
C ARG A 89 8.93 6.15 18.31
N TRP A 90 8.17 5.31 18.99
CA TRP A 90 8.47 4.87 20.35
C TRP A 90 8.52 3.34 20.36
N SER A 91 9.54 2.74 20.96
CA SER A 91 9.76 1.28 20.92
C SER A 91 9.64 0.65 22.31
N THR A 92 8.98 -0.51 22.38
CA THR A 92 8.96 -1.37 23.58
C THR A 92 10.30 -2.04 23.89
N ASP A 93 11.19 -2.18 22.91
CA ASP A 93 12.52 -2.76 23.11
C ASP A 93 13.46 -1.81 23.83
N THR A 94 13.41 -0.52 23.47
CA THR A 94 14.32 0.51 24.01
C THR A 94 13.66 1.40 25.05
N PHE A 95 12.32 1.48 25.07
CA PHE A 95 11.54 2.48 25.82
C PHE A 95 11.89 3.93 25.46
N GLU A 96 12.45 4.15 24.26
CA GLU A 96 12.88 5.48 23.79
C GLU A 96 11.92 6.05 22.73
N MET A 97 11.78 7.38 22.74
CA MET A 97 11.03 8.13 21.73
C MET A 97 11.99 8.83 20.76
N GLU A 98 11.98 8.40 19.50
CA GLU A 98 12.65 9.06 18.38
C GLU A 98 11.74 10.15 17.80
N MET A 99 12.29 11.34 17.55
CA MET A 99 11.60 12.43 16.86
C MET A 99 11.63 12.24 15.34
N LEU A 100 10.47 12.35 14.69
CA LEU A 100 10.35 12.34 13.24
C LEU A 100 10.28 13.76 12.68
N PHE A 101 11.36 14.19 12.03
CA PHE A 101 11.51 15.51 11.44
C PHE A 101 10.71 15.62 10.13
N PRO A 102 9.92 16.68 9.94
CA PRO A 102 9.22 16.89 8.67
C PRO A 102 10.22 17.23 7.54
N PRO A 103 9.81 17.07 6.25
CA PRO A 103 10.62 17.48 5.11
C PRO A 103 10.95 18.99 5.15
N PHE A 104 12.00 19.39 4.43
CA PHE A 104 12.42 20.80 4.35
C PHE A 104 11.25 21.74 3.99
N GLY A 105 11.16 22.86 4.72
CA GLY A 105 10.10 23.86 4.54
C GLY A 105 8.79 23.56 5.30
N MET A 106 8.71 22.44 6.02
CA MET A 106 7.59 22.09 6.88
C MET A 106 7.96 22.23 8.37
N SER A 107 7.00 22.55 9.24
CA SER A 107 7.25 22.76 10.68
C SER A 107 6.52 21.79 11.60
N ASN A 108 5.45 21.17 11.11
CA ASN A 108 4.66 20.20 11.86
C ASN A 108 4.67 18.84 11.17
N ALA A 109 4.68 17.77 11.95
CA ALA A 109 4.58 16.39 11.48
C ALA A 109 3.61 15.58 12.33
N VAL A 110 2.93 14.65 11.68
CA VAL A 110 2.04 13.67 12.31
C VAL A 110 2.27 12.31 11.68
N GLY A 111 2.70 11.34 12.48
CA GLY A 111 2.60 9.92 12.16
C GLY A 111 1.17 9.45 12.35
N ARG A 112 0.61 8.82 11.32
CA ARG A 112 -0.77 8.33 11.28
C ARG A 112 -0.86 6.82 11.32
N ASP A 113 0.09 6.14 10.68
CA ASP A 113 0.16 4.69 10.60
C ASP A 113 1.61 4.23 10.47
N ILE A 114 1.88 2.95 10.76
CA ILE A 114 3.20 2.34 10.78
C ILE A 114 3.12 0.85 10.41
N ASN A 115 4.02 0.39 9.54
CA ASN A 115 4.14 -1.04 9.23
C ASN A 115 5.19 -1.76 10.12
N ASP A 116 5.30 -3.07 10.04
CA ASP A 116 6.20 -3.88 10.88
C ASP A 116 7.67 -3.66 10.54
N LEU A 117 7.98 -3.16 9.33
CA LEU A 117 9.33 -2.70 8.99
C LEU A 117 9.72 -1.41 9.76
N GLY A 118 8.75 -0.69 10.32
CA GLY A 118 8.96 0.57 11.05
C GLY A 118 8.86 1.82 10.17
N THR A 119 8.39 1.67 8.93
CA THR A 119 8.08 2.80 8.05
C THR A 119 6.82 3.47 8.57
N VAL A 120 6.93 4.76 8.90
CA VAL A 120 5.81 5.57 9.40
C VAL A 120 5.28 6.41 8.26
N VAL A 121 3.97 6.52 8.15
CA VAL A 121 3.32 7.40 7.16
C VAL A 121 2.47 8.46 7.83
N GLY A 122 2.24 9.58 7.14
CA GLY A 122 1.28 10.57 7.61
C GLY A 122 1.31 11.88 6.83
N SER A 123 1.37 12.97 7.58
CA SER A 123 1.29 14.33 7.02
C SER A 123 2.26 15.28 7.69
N ALA A 124 2.87 16.18 6.91
CA ALA A 124 3.61 17.32 7.40
C ALA A 124 2.94 18.63 6.96
N SER A 125 3.07 19.70 7.74
CA SER A 125 2.42 20.97 7.41
C SER A 125 3.20 22.23 7.79
N GLN A 126 2.92 23.30 7.06
CA GLN A 126 3.43 24.66 7.28
C GLN A 126 2.35 25.69 6.94
N SER A 127 2.04 26.59 7.87
CA SER A 127 1.11 27.72 7.64
C SER A 127 -0.23 27.28 7.00
N GLY A 128 -0.78 26.14 7.43
CA GLY A 128 -2.03 25.58 6.91
C GLY A 128 -1.91 24.73 5.64
N ASN A 129 -0.74 24.69 4.99
CA ASN A 129 -0.49 23.78 3.87
C ASN A 129 0.00 22.43 4.38
N SER A 130 -0.61 21.33 3.92
CA SER A 130 -0.22 19.96 4.28
C SER A 130 0.32 19.19 3.08
N THR A 131 1.22 18.25 3.34
CA THR A 131 1.79 17.33 2.36
C THR A 131 1.79 15.90 2.88
N ALA A 132 1.58 14.95 1.96
CA ALA A 132 1.83 13.53 2.22
C ALA A 132 3.32 13.31 2.46
N VAL A 133 3.65 12.57 3.52
CA VAL A 133 5.02 12.27 3.94
C VAL A 133 5.08 10.86 4.51
N TYR A 134 6.21 10.20 4.28
CA TYR A 134 6.59 8.99 4.99
C TYR A 134 7.98 9.15 5.60
N TRP A 135 8.27 8.38 6.64
CA TRP A 135 9.57 8.28 7.29
C TRP A 135 10.04 6.83 7.16
N PRO A 136 11.10 6.58 6.37
CA PRO A 136 11.66 5.24 6.20
C PRO A 136 12.08 4.63 7.53
N ALA A 137 11.98 3.30 7.65
CA ALA A 137 12.49 2.55 8.78
C ALA A 137 13.93 2.98 9.16
N GLY A 138 14.17 3.23 10.45
CA GLY A 138 15.48 3.65 10.97
C GLY A 138 15.96 5.05 10.56
N SER A 139 15.14 5.84 9.85
CA SER A 139 15.45 7.23 9.51
C SER A 139 14.47 8.19 10.20
N PRO A 140 14.95 9.23 10.90
CA PRO A 140 14.07 10.25 11.49
C PRO A 140 13.63 11.31 10.47
N TYR A 141 14.10 11.27 9.23
CA TYR A 141 13.85 12.33 8.23
C TYR A 141 12.71 11.98 7.28
N GLY A 142 11.73 12.87 7.19
CA GLY A 142 10.55 12.68 6.35
C GLY A 142 10.81 12.96 4.88
N ILE A 143 10.24 12.13 4.01
CA ILE A 143 10.29 12.27 2.55
C ILE A 143 8.93 12.78 2.05
N ASN A 144 8.94 13.90 1.32
CA ASN A 144 7.74 14.44 0.70
C ASN A 144 7.36 13.61 -0.54
N LEU A 145 6.22 12.91 -0.48
CA LEU A 145 5.79 12.01 -1.54
C LEU A 145 5.48 12.74 -2.86
N ASN A 146 5.15 14.04 -2.80
CA ASN A 146 4.94 14.85 -4.01
C ASN A 146 6.21 15.00 -4.87
N ASN A 147 7.40 14.77 -4.32
CA ASN A 147 8.65 14.81 -5.08
C ASN A 147 8.83 13.58 -5.99
N HIS A 148 7.97 12.58 -5.86
CA HIS A 148 8.01 11.31 -6.60
C HIS A 148 6.82 11.13 -7.55
N LEU A 149 5.95 12.14 -7.66
CA LEU A 149 4.84 12.11 -8.62
C LEU A 149 5.36 12.33 -10.06
N PRO A 150 4.93 11.51 -11.04
CA PRO A 150 5.14 11.83 -12.44
C PRO A 150 4.52 13.18 -12.82
N PRO A 151 5.14 13.96 -13.74
CA PRO A 151 4.60 15.24 -14.20
C PRO A 151 3.16 15.16 -14.71
N ASP A 152 2.79 14.05 -15.37
CA ASP A 152 1.46 13.83 -15.95
C ASP A 152 0.56 12.95 -15.07
N SER A 153 0.83 12.87 -13.76
CA SER A 153 0.07 12.03 -12.83
C SER A 153 -1.39 12.48 -12.63
N GLY A 154 -1.74 13.70 -13.05
CA GLY A 154 -3.05 14.31 -12.82
C GLY A 154 -3.28 14.73 -11.36
N TRP A 155 -2.26 14.63 -10.51
CA TRP A 155 -2.28 15.06 -9.12
C TRP A 155 -1.57 16.40 -8.97
N THR A 156 -2.30 17.40 -8.46
CA THR A 156 -1.70 18.69 -8.12
C THR A 156 -0.88 18.58 -6.83
N ARG A 157 -1.40 17.85 -5.83
CA ARG A 157 -0.72 17.65 -4.53
C ARG A 157 -1.37 16.55 -3.71
N LEU A 158 -0.59 15.59 -3.22
CA LEU A 158 -0.95 14.67 -2.13
C LEU A 158 -0.80 15.39 -0.78
N THR A 159 -1.82 15.32 0.07
CA THR A 159 -1.90 16.14 1.30
C THR A 159 -1.71 15.34 2.58
N SER A 160 -2.03 14.04 2.58
CA SER A 160 -1.73 13.14 3.70
C SER A 160 -1.82 11.69 3.26
N ILE A 161 -0.94 10.85 3.82
CA ILE A 161 -1.11 9.40 3.84
C ILE A 161 -1.91 9.03 5.10
N ILE A 162 -2.84 8.09 4.98
CA ILE A 162 -3.74 7.69 6.07
C ILE A 162 -3.34 6.33 6.63
N ALA A 163 -3.02 5.38 5.76
CA ALA A 163 -2.62 4.03 6.15
C ALA A 163 -1.52 3.48 5.22
N ILE A 164 -0.78 2.50 5.73
CA ILE A 164 0.30 1.77 5.06
C ILE A 164 0.13 0.28 5.35
N ASP A 165 0.33 -0.57 4.35
CA ASP A 165 0.41 -2.02 4.56
C ASP A 165 1.88 -2.48 4.80
N GLN A 166 2.07 -3.78 5.01
CA GLN A 166 3.41 -4.33 5.26
C GLN A 166 4.39 -4.16 4.10
N CYS A 167 3.85 -3.93 2.91
CA CYS A 167 4.57 -3.84 1.66
C CYS A 167 4.87 -2.41 1.24
N GLY A 168 4.46 -1.42 2.02
CA GLY A 168 4.63 -0.02 1.66
C GLY A 168 3.61 0.47 0.64
N VAL A 169 2.52 -0.28 0.41
CA VAL A 169 1.35 0.25 -0.29
C VAL A 169 0.62 1.19 0.66
N VAL A 170 0.41 2.42 0.20
CA VAL A 170 -0.18 3.48 1.00
C VAL A 170 -1.48 3.96 0.40
N VAL A 171 -2.43 4.30 1.26
CA VAL A 171 -3.66 5.02 0.89
C VAL A 171 -3.68 6.39 1.53
N GLY A 172 -4.23 7.38 0.83
CA GLY A 172 -4.28 8.73 1.34
C GLY A 172 -5.22 9.63 0.55
N GLN A 173 -5.05 10.93 0.75
CA GLN A 173 -5.83 11.96 0.07
C GLN A 173 -4.92 13.00 -0.60
N GLY A 174 -5.39 13.54 -1.71
CA GLY A 174 -4.75 14.60 -2.47
C GLY A 174 -5.75 15.42 -3.26
N ILE A 175 -5.26 16.37 -4.06
CA ILE A 175 -6.04 17.22 -4.95
C ILE A 175 -5.66 16.85 -6.38
N ARG A 176 -6.67 16.56 -7.20
CA ARG A 176 -6.50 16.29 -8.64
C ARG A 176 -6.63 17.56 -9.45
N GLU A 177 -5.95 17.59 -10.59
CA GLU A 177 -6.01 18.70 -11.56
C GLU A 177 -7.40 18.87 -12.16
N ASP A 178 -8.12 17.77 -12.39
CA ASP A 178 -9.46 17.75 -12.95
C ASP A 178 -10.57 18.15 -11.96
N ARG A 179 -10.25 18.21 -10.66
CA ARG A 179 -11.19 18.53 -9.57
C ARG A 179 -10.53 19.41 -8.51
N PRO A 180 -10.11 20.64 -8.86
CA PRO A 180 -9.45 21.54 -7.93
C PRO A 180 -10.36 21.86 -6.74
N GLY A 181 -9.79 21.89 -5.53
CA GLY A 181 -10.50 22.23 -4.29
C GLY A 181 -11.22 21.08 -3.59
N TYR A 182 -11.30 19.89 -4.20
CA TYR A 182 -11.83 18.68 -3.57
C TYR A 182 -10.71 17.69 -3.26
N PHE A 183 -10.85 16.97 -2.15
CA PHE A 183 -9.98 15.84 -1.86
C PHE A 183 -10.42 14.61 -2.66
N SER A 184 -9.45 13.92 -3.26
CA SER A 184 -9.59 12.62 -3.90
C SER A 184 -8.69 11.61 -3.19
N GLY A 185 -9.16 10.37 -3.07
CA GLY A 185 -8.36 9.27 -2.52
C GLY A 185 -7.30 8.81 -3.51
N PHE A 186 -6.11 8.43 -3.02
CA PHE A 186 -5.07 7.78 -3.81
C PHE A 186 -4.62 6.48 -3.14
N MET A 187 -4.06 5.59 -3.95
CA MET A 187 -3.29 4.42 -3.54
C MET A 187 -2.01 4.40 -4.37
N MET A 188 -0.86 4.12 -3.75
CA MET A 188 0.42 3.92 -4.45
C MET A 188 1.41 3.13 -3.59
N VAL A 189 2.44 2.58 -4.20
CA VAL A 189 3.59 1.99 -3.48
C VAL A 189 4.58 3.10 -3.12
N LEU A 190 5.17 3.05 -1.93
CA LEU A 190 6.22 3.99 -1.55
C LEU A 190 7.48 3.78 -2.41
N PRO A 191 8.18 4.87 -2.83
CA PRO A 191 9.30 4.78 -3.75
C PRO A 191 10.50 3.94 -3.28
N ASP A 192 10.67 3.75 -1.97
CA ASP A 192 11.71 2.92 -1.37
C ASP A 192 11.25 1.48 -1.10
N HIS A 193 10.02 1.13 -1.51
CA HIS A 193 9.42 -0.20 -1.41
C HIS A 193 9.04 -0.76 -2.80
N ASP A 194 9.44 -0.08 -3.88
CA ASP A 194 9.35 -0.49 -5.29
C ASP A 194 10.59 0.08 -5.98
N GLN A 195 11.71 -0.63 -5.84
CA GLN A 195 13.04 -0.13 -6.18
C GLN A 195 13.19 0.13 -7.67
N ASP A 196 12.60 -0.72 -8.51
CA ASP A 196 12.66 -0.54 -9.94
C ASP A 196 11.55 0.33 -10.51
N ALA A 197 10.47 0.61 -9.76
CA ALA A 197 9.33 1.46 -10.11
C ALA A 197 8.42 0.88 -11.20
N ASP A 198 8.16 -0.42 -11.22
CA ASP A 198 7.21 -1.07 -12.14
C ASP A 198 5.78 -1.19 -11.59
N GLY A 199 5.57 -0.86 -10.30
CA GLY A 199 4.29 -0.94 -9.61
C GLY A 199 4.04 -2.27 -8.88
N LEU A 200 5.01 -3.16 -8.82
CA LEU A 200 5.06 -4.28 -7.89
C LEU A 200 5.93 -3.88 -6.68
N PRO A 201 5.41 -3.96 -5.46
CA PRO A 201 6.23 -3.79 -4.27
C PRO A 201 7.33 -4.86 -4.16
N ASP A 202 8.53 -4.46 -3.75
CA ASP A 202 9.70 -5.33 -3.57
C ASP A 202 9.39 -6.55 -2.69
N CYS A 203 8.53 -6.37 -1.68
CA CYS A 203 8.08 -7.46 -0.82
C CYS A 203 7.27 -8.52 -1.60
N TRP A 204 6.37 -8.11 -2.50
CA TRP A 204 5.55 -9.03 -3.28
C TRP A 204 6.44 -9.84 -4.22
N GLU A 205 7.46 -9.20 -4.79
CA GLU A 205 8.43 -9.85 -5.67
C GLU A 205 9.43 -10.73 -4.92
N ALA A 206 9.67 -10.47 -3.63
CA ALA A 206 10.57 -11.24 -2.78
C ALA A 206 9.89 -12.43 -2.06
N VAL A 207 8.63 -12.28 -1.65
CA VAL A 207 7.93 -13.30 -0.83
C VAL A 207 6.56 -13.73 -1.37
N GLY A 208 6.00 -13.04 -2.36
CA GLY A 208 4.66 -13.29 -2.89
C GLY A 208 3.58 -12.43 -2.22
N ILE A 209 2.33 -12.61 -2.67
CA ILE A 209 1.15 -11.90 -2.16
C ILE A 209 0.31 -12.84 -1.30
N ASP A 210 -0.02 -12.42 -0.08
CA ASP A 210 -1.02 -13.02 0.80
C ASP A 210 -2.06 -11.94 1.13
N THR A 211 -3.26 -12.08 0.58
CA THR A 211 -4.32 -11.05 0.64
C THR A 211 -5.22 -11.17 1.87
N ASN A 212 -5.21 -12.33 2.54
CA ASN A 212 -6.01 -12.57 3.74
C ASN A 212 -5.15 -12.70 5.01
N ASN A 213 -3.83 -12.68 4.84
CA ASN A 213 -2.83 -12.74 5.88
C ASN A 213 -2.94 -14.03 6.73
N ASP A 214 -3.36 -15.13 6.10
CA ASP A 214 -3.52 -16.45 6.72
C ASP A 214 -2.19 -17.25 6.78
N GLY A 215 -1.12 -16.72 6.18
CA GLY A 215 0.20 -17.32 6.12
C GLY A 215 0.42 -18.23 4.91
N THR A 216 -0.59 -18.40 4.06
CA THR A 216 -0.51 -19.10 2.77
C THR A 216 -0.40 -18.05 1.66
N ILE A 217 0.60 -18.20 0.81
CA ILE A 217 0.79 -17.27 -0.32
C ILE A 217 -0.27 -17.55 -1.39
N ASP A 218 -1.05 -16.53 -1.73
CA ASP A 218 -2.09 -16.56 -2.77
C ASP A 218 -1.49 -16.43 -4.17
N LEU A 219 -0.37 -15.71 -4.32
CA LEU A 219 0.34 -15.54 -5.59
C LEU A 219 1.86 -15.47 -5.38
N ASP A 220 2.56 -16.50 -5.85
CA ASP A 220 4.02 -16.63 -5.73
C ASP A 220 4.75 -15.95 -6.91
N LEU A 221 4.82 -14.62 -6.87
CA LEU A 221 5.58 -13.82 -7.84
C LEU A 221 7.08 -14.17 -7.92
N PRO A 222 7.79 -14.46 -6.80
CA PRO A 222 9.18 -14.92 -6.89
C PRO A 222 9.32 -16.19 -7.73
N ALA A 223 8.45 -17.18 -7.55
CA ALA A 223 8.46 -18.41 -8.37
C ALA A 223 8.08 -18.15 -9.83
N MET A 224 7.31 -17.09 -10.10
CA MET A 224 7.02 -16.64 -11.47
C MET A 224 8.17 -15.82 -12.10
N GLY A 225 9.19 -15.46 -11.31
CA GLY A 225 10.39 -14.78 -11.80
C GLY A 225 10.38 -13.26 -11.67
N ALA A 226 9.55 -12.70 -10.77
CA ALA A 226 9.62 -11.29 -10.41
C ALA A 226 10.97 -10.92 -9.79
N ASN A 227 11.38 -9.66 -9.90
CA ASN A 227 12.69 -9.18 -9.51
C ASN A 227 12.67 -7.70 -9.12
N PRO A 228 12.85 -7.37 -7.82
CA PRO A 228 12.83 -5.99 -7.30
C PRO A 228 13.83 -5.02 -7.94
N MET A 229 14.81 -5.56 -8.67
CA MET A 229 15.88 -4.80 -9.29
C MET A 229 15.75 -4.73 -10.81
N ARG A 230 14.67 -5.26 -11.40
CA ARG A 230 14.42 -5.25 -12.83
C ARG A 230 12.93 -5.32 -13.13
N LYS A 231 12.44 -4.23 -13.75
CA LYS A 231 11.03 -4.05 -14.10
C LYS A 231 10.41 -5.30 -14.71
N ASP A 232 9.27 -5.70 -14.17
CA ASP A 232 8.44 -6.81 -14.60
C ASP A 232 7.08 -6.33 -15.12
N LEU A 233 6.48 -7.12 -16.01
CA LEU A 233 5.12 -6.91 -16.49
C LEU A 233 4.43 -8.26 -16.64
N PHE A 234 3.47 -8.54 -15.75
CA PHE A 234 2.66 -9.75 -15.80
C PHE A 234 1.42 -9.55 -16.67
N VAL A 235 1.24 -10.43 -17.65
CA VAL A 235 0.09 -10.41 -18.56
C VAL A 235 -0.48 -11.81 -18.67
N GLU A 236 -1.73 -11.96 -18.29
CA GLU A 236 -2.55 -13.13 -18.58
C GLU A 236 -3.19 -12.95 -19.96
N ILE A 237 -3.08 -13.98 -20.78
CA ILE A 237 -3.46 -13.97 -22.19
C ILE A 237 -4.42 -15.12 -22.44
N ASP A 238 -5.67 -14.76 -22.67
CA ASP A 238 -6.65 -15.67 -23.20
C ASP A 238 -6.85 -15.46 -24.69
N ALA A 239 -7.47 -16.43 -25.34
CA ALA A 239 -7.77 -16.37 -26.75
C ALA A 239 -9.08 -17.08 -27.07
N MET A 240 -9.79 -16.52 -28.04
CA MET A 240 -10.87 -17.25 -28.69
C MET A 240 -10.33 -18.45 -29.45
N THR A 241 -11.16 -19.48 -29.60
CA THR A 241 -10.84 -20.69 -30.36
C THR A 241 -10.22 -20.35 -31.71
N GLY A 242 -8.97 -20.77 -31.93
CA GLY A 242 -8.23 -20.54 -33.18
C GLY A 242 -7.62 -19.13 -33.35
N ARG A 243 -7.63 -18.29 -32.30
CA ARG A 243 -7.05 -16.93 -32.28
C ARG A 243 -5.81 -16.78 -31.41
N ALA A 244 -5.41 -17.82 -30.70
CA ALA A 244 -4.21 -17.79 -29.85
C ALA A 244 -2.95 -17.38 -30.64
N PRO A 245 -2.07 -16.56 -30.05
CA PRO A 245 -0.82 -16.19 -30.69
C PRO A 245 0.08 -17.41 -30.87
N ALA A 246 0.83 -17.46 -31.97
CA ALA A 246 1.87 -18.46 -32.11
C ALA A 246 2.94 -18.25 -31.03
N ALA A 247 3.48 -19.35 -30.47
CA ALA A 247 4.42 -19.29 -29.34
C ALA A 247 5.64 -18.38 -29.59
N ASN A 248 6.14 -18.34 -30.83
CA ASN A 248 7.27 -17.49 -31.20
C ASN A 248 6.94 -15.98 -31.29
N VAL A 249 5.65 -15.61 -31.34
CA VAL A 249 5.23 -14.20 -31.33
C VAL A 249 5.45 -13.61 -29.95
N LEU A 250 4.98 -14.31 -28.90
CA LEU A 250 5.15 -13.83 -27.52
C LEU A 250 6.64 -13.74 -27.13
N SER A 251 7.46 -14.71 -27.54
CA SER A 251 8.91 -14.63 -27.29
C SER A 251 9.57 -13.43 -27.98
N ARG A 252 9.09 -13.02 -29.16
CA ARG A 252 9.59 -11.83 -29.86
C ARG A 252 9.17 -10.54 -29.17
N VAL A 253 7.94 -10.48 -28.67
CA VAL A 253 7.46 -9.34 -27.86
C VAL A 253 8.26 -9.25 -26.57
N ALA A 254 8.44 -10.36 -25.85
CA ALA A 254 9.26 -10.41 -24.64
C ALA A 254 10.72 -9.98 -24.91
N THR A 255 11.30 -10.40 -26.03
CA THR A 255 12.65 -9.94 -26.45
C THR A 255 12.68 -8.43 -26.70
N ALA A 256 11.63 -7.87 -27.31
CA ALA A 256 11.54 -6.43 -27.55
C ALA A 256 11.44 -5.63 -26.24
N PHE A 257 10.64 -6.09 -25.27
CA PHE A 257 10.55 -5.51 -23.93
C PHE A 257 11.89 -5.61 -23.18
N ALA A 258 12.54 -6.78 -23.25
CA ALA A 258 13.83 -7.01 -22.61
C ALA A 258 14.96 -6.12 -23.18
N GLY A 259 14.86 -5.71 -24.45
CA GLY A 259 15.79 -4.79 -25.11
C GLY A 259 15.41 -3.31 -25.06
N ALA A 260 14.31 -2.95 -24.40
CA ALA A 260 13.87 -1.55 -24.33
C ALA A 260 14.88 -0.68 -23.56
N PRO A 261 15.09 0.60 -23.94
CA PRO A 261 16.04 1.49 -23.28
C PRO A 261 15.47 2.08 -21.97
N VAL A 262 14.95 1.22 -21.09
CA VAL A 262 14.40 1.57 -19.78
C VAL A 262 15.41 1.14 -18.73
N ALA A 263 15.89 2.07 -17.90
CA ALA A 263 16.91 1.76 -16.90
C ALA A 263 16.33 1.01 -15.70
N ASN A 264 17.14 0.13 -15.11
CA ASN A 264 16.83 -0.59 -13.89
C ASN A 264 17.86 -0.28 -12.77
N PRO A 265 17.50 -0.46 -11.49
CA PRO A 265 18.40 -0.22 -10.35
C PRO A 265 19.70 -1.04 -10.40
N ASN A 266 19.65 -2.26 -10.94
CA ASN A 266 20.84 -3.11 -11.12
C ASN A 266 21.77 -2.68 -12.27
N GLY A 267 21.48 -1.57 -12.96
CA GLY A 267 22.25 -1.06 -14.09
C GLY A 267 21.95 -1.75 -15.42
N SER A 268 21.05 -2.74 -15.45
CA SER A 268 20.53 -3.30 -16.70
C SER A 268 19.52 -2.36 -17.37
N THR A 269 19.13 -2.69 -18.60
CA THR A 269 17.99 -2.05 -19.27
C THR A 269 16.90 -3.07 -19.63
N GLY A 270 15.70 -2.55 -19.90
CA GLY A 270 14.55 -3.29 -20.41
C GLY A 270 13.57 -3.72 -19.33
N VAL A 271 12.50 -4.38 -19.76
CA VAL A 271 11.41 -4.91 -18.92
C VAL A 271 11.31 -6.41 -19.14
N THR A 272 11.08 -7.19 -18.10
CA THR A 272 10.78 -8.62 -18.20
C THR A 272 9.27 -8.76 -18.46
N LEU A 273 8.90 -9.33 -19.60
CA LEU A 273 7.49 -9.59 -19.90
C LEU A 273 7.14 -11.02 -19.53
N HIS A 274 6.30 -11.18 -18.52
CA HIS A 274 5.73 -12.46 -18.08
C HIS A 274 4.37 -12.67 -18.76
N ALA A 275 4.42 -13.06 -20.04
CA ALA A 275 3.24 -13.33 -20.85
C ALA A 275 2.79 -14.80 -20.68
N MET A 276 1.66 -15.01 -20.00
CA MET A 276 1.11 -16.32 -19.69
C MET A 276 -0.12 -16.58 -20.57
N VAL A 277 0.00 -17.52 -21.50
CA VAL A 277 -1.17 -17.99 -22.25
C VAL A 277 -1.93 -18.99 -21.38
N ASP A 278 -3.20 -18.70 -21.12
CA ASP A 278 -4.08 -19.57 -20.34
C ASP A 278 -5.16 -20.21 -21.23
N GLU A 279 -6.38 -19.66 -21.27
CA GLU A 279 -7.47 -20.27 -22.05
C GLU A 279 -7.34 -19.90 -23.53
N THR A 280 -7.45 -20.88 -24.43
CA THR A 280 -7.32 -20.66 -25.90
C THR A 280 -8.55 -21.08 -26.69
N ASP A 281 -9.60 -21.44 -25.97
CA ASP A 281 -10.84 -22.02 -26.47
C ASP A 281 -12.07 -21.20 -26.06
N LEU A 282 -11.89 -19.91 -25.72
CA LEU A 282 -13.03 -19.02 -25.50
C LEU A 282 -13.96 -19.06 -26.73
N PRO A 283 -15.29 -18.94 -26.54
CA PRO A 283 -16.24 -18.94 -27.63
C PRO A 283 -15.88 -17.89 -28.69
N LEU A 284 -15.84 -18.32 -29.95
CA LEU A 284 -15.58 -17.41 -31.06
C LEU A 284 -16.80 -16.48 -31.25
N THR A 285 -16.69 -15.24 -30.79
CA THR A 285 -17.73 -14.22 -30.88
C THR A 285 -17.18 -12.90 -31.40
N GLU A 286 -18.08 -12.06 -31.92
CA GLU A 286 -17.74 -10.69 -32.29
C GLU A 286 -17.86 -9.78 -31.05
N TYR A 287 -16.99 -8.79 -30.90
CA TYR A 287 -17.13 -7.75 -29.87
C TYR A 287 -17.65 -6.44 -30.49
N PRO A 288 -18.97 -6.26 -30.65
CA PRO A 288 -19.53 -5.00 -31.13
C PRO A 288 -19.34 -3.83 -30.16
N ASN A 289 -19.18 -4.10 -28.86
CA ASN A 289 -18.77 -3.13 -27.84
C ASN A 289 -17.52 -3.64 -27.13
N SER A 290 -16.36 -3.26 -27.66
CA SER A 290 -15.06 -3.84 -27.27
C SER A 290 -14.84 -3.91 -25.77
N PHE A 291 -15.18 -2.86 -25.02
CA PHE A 291 -14.95 -2.83 -23.57
C PHE A 291 -15.98 -3.64 -22.80
N ALA A 292 -17.28 -3.53 -23.12
CA ALA A 292 -18.30 -4.29 -22.42
C ALA A 292 -18.16 -5.80 -22.66
N ASP A 293 -17.85 -6.21 -23.89
CA ASP A 293 -17.67 -7.61 -24.24
C ASP A 293 -16.37 -8.20 -23.67
N PHE A 294 -15.29 -7.40 -23.64
CA PHE A 294 -14.05 -7.76 -22.94
C PHE A 294 -14.27 -7.89 -21.43
N ASP A 295 -14.96 -6.93 -20.80
CA ASP A 295 -15.21 -6.94 -19.36
C ASP A 295 -16.07 -8.14 -18.94
N ASN A 296 -17.04 -8.54 -19.77
CA ASN A 296 -17.83 -9.76 -19.55
C ASN A 296 -16.93 -11.01 -19.58
N ASN A 297 -16.10 -11.18 -20.61
CA ASN A 297 -15.19 -12.33 -20.66
C ASN A 297 -14.17 -12.29 -19.52
N LYS A 298 -13.61 -11.13 -19.19
CA LYS A 298 -12.71 -10.97 -18.04
C LYS A 298 -13.39 -11.36 -16.72
N ALA A 299 -14.66 -11.01 -16.53
CA ALA A 299 -15.39 -11.36 -15.32
C ALA A 299 -15.50 -12.88 -15.10
N ASP A 300 -15.63 -13.64 -16.19
CA ASP A 300 -15.80 -15.09 -16.16
C ASP A 300 -14.47 -15.87 -16.26
N HIS A 301 -13.45 -15.28 -16.89
CA HIS A 301 -12.22 -15.96 -17.31
C HIS A 301 -10.92 -15.42 -16.72
N PHE A 302 -10.94 -14.36 -15.91
CA PHE A 302 -9.71 -13.90 -15.25
C PHE A 302 -9.19 -14.92 -14.21
N GLY A 303 -7.89 -15.19 -14.23
CA GLY A 303 -7.21 -16.28 -13.51
C GLY A 303 -7.22 -17.58 -14.33
N THR A 304 -6.49 -18.61 -13.93
CA THR A 304 -6.56 -19.93 -14.60
C THR A 304 -7.79 -20.72 -14.16
N PRO A 305 -8.27 -21.73 -14.95
CA PRO A 305 -9.35 -22.62 -14.51
C PRO A 305 -9.08 -23.30 -13.17
N ALA A 306 -7.81 -23.63 -12.89
CA ALA A 306 -7.41 -24.23 -11.62
C ALA A 306 -7.54 -23.22 -10.46
N GLU A 307 -7.07 -21.99 -10.64
CA GLU A 307 -7.18 -20.93 -9.65
C GLU A 307 -8.64 -20.54 -9.37
N ARG A 308 -9.50 -20.49 -10.40
CA ARG A 308 -10.94 -20.24 -10.24
C ARG A 308 -11.68 -21.37 -9.54
N ALA A 309 -11.24 -22.62 -9.72
CA ALA A 309 -11.83 -23.80 -9.08
C ALA A 309 -11.31 -24.05 -7.66
N ASP A 310 -10.25 -23.34 -7.25
CA ASP A 310 -9.65 -23.50 -5.93
C ASP A 310 -10.60 -23.02 -4.82
N ALA A 311 -10.53 -23.69 -3.66
CA ALA A 311 -11.28 -23.28 -2.48
C ALA A 311 -10.89 -21.88 -1.98
N ASN A 312 -9.65 -21.45 -2.25
CA ASN A 312 -9.10 -20.14 -1.95
C ASN A 312 -9.17 -19.16 -3.15
N SER A 313 -9.94 -19.48 -4.19
CA SER A 313 -10.04 -18.70 -5.44
C SER A 313 -10.29 -17.20 -5.22
N ALA A 314 -11.11 -16.81 -4.25
CA ALA A 314 -11.39 -15.41 -3.97
C ALA A 314 -10.13 -14.59 -3.67
N HIS A 315 -9.20 -15.18 -2.92
CA HIS A 315 -7.95 -14.55 -2.49
C HIS A 315 -6.88 -14.63 -3.59
N ILE A 316 -6.76 -15.78 -4.25
CA ILE A 316 -5.89 -15.96 -5.43
C ILE A 316 -6.24 -14.94 -6.53
N LEU A 317 -7.52 -14.82 -6.89
CA LEU A 317 -7.96 -13.89 -7.93
C LEU A 317 -7.84 -12.42 -7.48
N ALA A 318 -7.97 -12.14 -6.18
CA ALA A 318 -7.70 -10.82 -5.63
C ALA A 318 -6.21 -10.46 -5.76
N ALA A 319 -5.30 -11.39 -5.42
CA ALA A 319 -3.86 -11.23 -5.57
C ALA A 319 -3.47 -11.02 -7.05
N ARG A 320 -4.02 -11.82 -7.97
CA ARG A 320 -3.79 -11.66 -9.42
C ARG A 320 -4.20 -10.29 -9.92
N LYS A 321 -5.32 -9.72 -9.45
CA LYS A 321 -5.78 -8.38 -9.86
C LYS A 321 -4.79 -7.27 -9.50
N LEU A 322 -3.94 -7.48 -8.48
CA LEU A 322 -2.92 -6.52 -8.07
C LEU A 322 -1.73 -6.53 -9.04
N ALA A 323 -1.30 -7.71 -9.49
CA ALA A 323 -0.08 -7.86 -10.30
C ALA A 323 -0.33 -7.96 -11.82
N PHE A 324 -1.39 -8.63 -12.25
CA PHE A 324 -1.59 -8.97 -13.66
C PHE A 324 -2.36 -7.90 -14.44
N ARG A 325 -1.97 -7.74 -15.71
CA ARG A 325 -2.83 -7.20 -16.76
C ARG A 325 -3.50 -8.36 -17.50
N TYR A 326 -4.68 -8.11 -18.05
CA TYR A 326 -5.46 -9.14 -18.76
C TYR A 326 -5.60 -8.77 -20.23
N CYS A 327 -5.41 -9.76 -21.10
CA CYS A 327 -5.42 -9.62 -22.55
C CYS A 327 -6.25 -10.75 -23.16
N ILE A 328 -7.08 -10.43 -24.16
CA ILE A 328 -7.77 -11.44 -24.97
C ILE A 328 -7.39 -11.26 -26.44
N PHE A 329 -6.92 -12.33 -27.07
CA PHE A 329 -6.86 -12.45 -28.53
C PHE A 329 -8.27 -12.76 -29.06
N ALA A 330 -9.04 -11.70 -29.30
CA ALA A 330 -10.42 -11.76 -29.77
C ALA A 330 -10.51 -11.89 -31.30
N ASN A 331 -11.69 -12.25 -31.80
CA ASN A 331 -11.96 -12.35 -33.24
C ASN A 331 -12.03 -10.96 -33.90
N THR A 332 -12.76 -10.04 -33.29
CA THR A 332 -12.99 -8.66 -33.73
C THR A 332 -13.21 -7.75 -32.53
N TYR A 333 -13.07 -6.44 -32.74
CA TYR A 333 -13.41 -5.38 -31.78
C TYR A 333 -14.03 -4.20 -32.55
N ASP A 334 -15.09 -3.57 -32.02
CA ASP A 334 -15.84 -2.48 -32.66
C ASP A 334 -16.27 -2.77 -34.12
N ASN A 335 -16.61 -4.03 -34.41
CA ASN A 335 -16.89 -4.55 -35.76
C ASN A 335 -15.70 -4.44 -36.75
N SER A 336 -14.48 -4.34 -36.23
CA SER A 336 -13.21 -4.36 -36.97
C SER A 336 -12.42 -5.61 -36.63
N SER A 337 -11.55 -6.05 -37.54
CA SER A 337 -10.68 -7.22 -37.35
C SER A 337 -9.21 -6.84 -37.16
N SER A 338 -8.93 -5.59 -36.77
CA SER A 338 -7.54 -5.18 -36.53
C SER A 338 -6.97 -5.87 -35.28
N SER A 339 -5.65 -6.05 -35.23
CA SER A 339 -4.95 -6.52 -34.03
C SER A 339 -4.53 -5.37 -33.10
N GLY A 340 -5.18 -4.20 -33.23
CA GLY A 340 -4.88 -2.97 -32.50
C GLY A 340 -4.89 -1.71 -33.38
N LEU A 341 -4.91 -0.53 -32.77
CA LEU A 341 -4.56 0.75 -33.39
C LEU A 341 -3.07 1.00 -33.10
N ALA A 342 -2.25 1.09 -34.14
CA ALA A 342 -0.86 1.54 -34.02
C ALA A 342 -0.80 3.08 -34.00
#